data_AF-A0A6A5SHB0-F1
#
_entry.id   AF-A0A6A5SHB0-F1
#
_cell.length_a   1.000
_cell.length_b   1.000
_cell.length_c   1.000
_cell.angle_alpha   90.00
_cell.angle_beta   90.00
_cell.angle_gamma   90.00
#
_symmetry.space_group_name_H-M   'P 1'
#
loop_
_entity.id
_entity.type
_entity.pdbx_description
1 polymer ?
#
loop_
_entity_poly.entity_id
_entity_poly.type
_entity_poly.pdbx_seq_one_letter_code
_entity_poly.pdbx_strand_id
1 'polypeptide(L)' 'MAHIFSLAAPAPSAYDAGNRSDDQVKFPDSAFFQGFNKPSRLEADIFELETTGEILKDINGTFYRI' A
#
# COMPACT_ATOMS: atom_id res chain seq x y z
N MET A 1 2.22 -3.48 11.26
CA MET A 1 2.95 -2.69 10.24
C MET A 1 3.40 -1.30 10.74
N ALA A 2 3.54 -1.04 12.05
CA ALA A 2 3.76 0.32 12.58
C ALA A 2 5.22 0.82 12.57
N HIS A 3 6.20 -0.04 12.22
CA HIS A 3 7.64 0.26 12.39
C HIS A 3 8.43 0.33 11.07
N ILE A 4 7.77 0.26 9.92
CA ILE A 4 8.48 0.30 8.63
C ILE A 4 9.18 1.66 8.42
N PHE A 5 8.55 2.74 8.87
CA PHE A 5 9.11 4.10 8.80
C PHE A 5 10.28 4.34 9.76
N SER A 6 10.47 3.50 10.78
CA SER A 6 11.66 3.57 11.66
C SER A 6 12.86 2.80 11.13
N LEU A 7 12.68 1.95 10.11
CA LEU A 7 13.73 1.05 9.59
C LEU A 7 14.18 1.41 8.18
N ALA A 8 13.40 2.19 7.43
CA ALA A 8 13.75 2.66 6.11
C ALA A 8 14.36 4.08 6.18
N ALA A 9 15.54 4.28 5.58
CA ALA A 9 16.01 5.62 5.30
C ALA A 9 15.03 6.28 4.29
N PRO A 10 14.52 7.50 4.57
CA PRO A 10 13.62 8.16 3.65
C PRO A 10 14.35 8.48 2.33
N ALA A 11 13.60 8.42 1.23
CA ALA A 11 14.11 8.86 -0.05
C ALA A 11 14.52 10.34 0.02
N PRO A 12 15.51 10.79 -0.78
CA PRO A 12 15.84 12.20 -0.91
C PRO A 12 14.61 13.04 -1.26
N SER A 13 14.52 14.26 -0.74
CA SER A 13 13.45 15.20 -1.06
C SER A 13 13.40 15.46 -2.57
N ALA A 14 12.20 15.38 -3.17
CA ALA A 14 11.97 15.76 -4.57
C ALA A 14 11.97 17.29 -4.79
N TYR A 15 12.16 18.07 -3.71
CA TYR A 15 12.21 19.53 -3.73
C TYR A 15 13.51 20.04 -3.11
N ASP A 16 14.11 21.02 -3.78
CA ASP A 16 15.24 21.81 -3.31
C ASP A 16 14.89 23.30 -3.41
N ALA A 17 15.07 24.04 -2.31
CA ALA A 17 14.71 25.46 -2.18
C ALA A 17 13.29 25.83 -2.66
N GLY A 18 12.31 24.93 -2.49
CA GLY A 18 10.92 25.13 -2.90
C GLY A 18 10.62 24.86 -4.37
N ASN A 19 11.65 24.53 -5.17
CA ASN A 19 11.49 24.10 -6.55
C ASN A 19 11.56 22.57 -6.61
N ARG A 20 10.73 21.97 -7.48
CA ARG A 20 10.82 20.54 -7.76
C ARG A 20 12.17 20.27 -8.46
N SER A 21 13.07 19.58 -7.77
CA SER A 21 14.43 19.29 -8.25
C SER A 21 14.53 17.95 -8.96
N ASP A 22 13.52 17.08 -8.79
CA ASP A 22 13.46 15.75 -9.39
C ASP A 22 12.06 15.45 -9.93
N ASP A 23 12.01 14.84 -11.12
CA ASP A 23 10.79 14.32 -11.75
C ASP A 23 10.41 12.94 -11.17
N GLN A 24 10.66 12.74 -9.87
CA GLN A 24 10.48 11.45 -9.21
C GLN A 24 9.01 11.04 -9.22
N VAL A 25 8.64 10.21 -10.20
CA VAL A 25 7.33 9.53 -10.31
C VAL A 25 7.48 8.03 -9.95
N LYS A 26 8.72 7.59 -9.68
CA LYS A 26 9.08 6.19 -9.43
C LYS A 26 9.29 5.95 -7.94
N PHE A 27 8.80 4.83 -7.44
CA PHE A 27 9.11 4.40 -6.08
C PHE A 27 10.61 4.07 -5.95
N PRO A 28 11.22 4.30 -4.78
CA PRO A 28 12.63 4.01 -4.55
C PRO A 28 12.96 2.53 -4.82
N ASP A 29 14.11 2.27 -5.44
CA ASP A 29 14.59 0.91 -5.64
C ASP A 29 15.25 0.36 -4.35
N SER A 30 14.43 0.13 -3.34
CA SER A 30 14.82 -0.46 -2.07
C SER A 30 13.89 -1.62 -1.71
N ALA A 31 14.34 -2.51 -0.82
CA ALA A 31 13.56 -3.66 -0.38
C ALA A 31 12.18 -3.30 0.24
N PHE A 32 12.00 -2.04 0.66
CA PHE A 32 10.74 -1.53 1.21
C PHE A 32 9.68 -1.20 0.16
N PHE A 33 10.01 -1.16 -1.13
CA PHE A 33 9.06 -0.90 -2.23
C PHE A 33 9.02 -2.03 -3.27
N GLN A 34 9.58 -3.19 -2.94
CA GLN A 34 9.69 -4.35 -3.81
C GLN A 34 8.95 -5.57 -3.24
N GLY A 35 8.65 -6.56 -4.10
CA GLY A 35 8.01 -7.81 -3.70
C GLY A 35 6.66 -7.60 -3.02
N PHE A 36 6.50 -8.14 -1.81
CA PHE A 36 5.27 -7.99 -1.01
C PHE A 36 4.97 -6.53 -0.63
N ASN A 37 6.00 -5.69 -0.50
CA ASN A 37 5.84 -4.28 -0.15
C ASN A 37 5.66 -3.38 -1.39
N LYS A 38 5.45 -3.97 -2.57
CA LYS A 38 5.21 -3.21 -3.78
C LYS A 38 3.94 -2.35 -3.61
N PRO A 39 3.98 -1.06 -3.93
CA PRO A 39 2.82 -0.19 -3.76
C PRO A 39 1.63 -0.65 -4.61
N SER A 40 0.49 -0.84 -3.94
CA SER A 40 -0.78 -1.19 -4.61
C SER A 40 -1.53 0.07 -5.04
N ARG A 41 -1.87 0.97 -4.10
CA ARG A 41 -2.72 2.17 -4.33
C ARG A 41 -4.06 1.86 -5.03
N LEU A 42 -4.54 0.63 -4.90
CA LEU A 42 -5.77 0.19 -5.51
C LEU A 42 -6.97 0.67 -4.68
N GLU A 43 -7.88 1.39 -5.32
CA GLU A 43 -9.23 1.67 -4.84
C GLU A 43 -10.19 0.90 -5.75
N ALA A 44 -11.04 0.06 -5.17
CA ALA A 44 -11.92 -0.80 -5.93
C ALA A 44 -13.13 -1.24 -5.10
N ASP A 45 -14.23 -1.52 -5.79
CA ASP A 45 -15.38 -2.23 -5.27
C ASP A 45 -15.42 -3.64 -5.88
N ILE A 46 -15.64 -4.64 -5.04
CA ILE A 46 -15.78 -6.02 -5.49
C ILE A 46 -17.01 -6.62 -4.81
N PHE A 47 -17.92 -7.16 -5.63
CA PHE A 47 -19.14 -7.81 -5.20
C PHE A 47 -18.99 -9.31 -5.39
N GLU A 48 -19.53 -10.11 -4.46
CA GLU A 48 -19.58 -11.57 -4.55
C GLU A 48 -18.23 -12.22 -4.90
N LEU A 49 -17.21 -11.99 -4.06
CA LEU A 49 -15.89 -12.59 -4.23
C LEU A 49 -15.97 -14.11 -4.43
N GLU A 50 -15.17 -14.62 -5.35
CA GLU A 50 -15.03 -16.06 -5.55
C GLU A 50 -14.53 -16.73 -4.26
N THR A 51 -15.21 -17.79 -3.84
CA THR A 51 -14.86 -18.53 -2.62
C THR A 51 -14.85 -20.03 -2.86
N THR A 52 -14.18 -20.75 -1.96
CA THR A 52 -14.21 -22.21 -1.89
C THR A 52 -14.82 -22.62 -0.54
N GLY A 53 -15.63 -23.68 -0.52
CA GLY A 53 -16.42 -24.05 0.65
C GLY A 53 -17.72 -23.25 0.78
N GLU A 54 -18.24 -23.11 2.00
CA GLU A 54 -19.47 -22.34 2.29
C GLU A 54 -19.23 -21.25 3.34
N ILE A 55 -19.65 -20.02 3.03
CA ILE A 55 -19.68 -18.92 4.01
C ILE A 55 -20.87 -19.13 4.95
N LEU A 56 -20.65 -18.99 6.26
CA LEU A 56 -21.70 -19.12 7.26
C LEU A 56 -22.80 -18.07 7.03
N LYS A 57 -24.05 -18.55 6.84
CA LYS A 57 -25.21 -17.71 6.49
C LYS A 57 -25.60 -16.68 7.55
N ASP A 58 -25.21 -16.93 8.80
CA ASP A 58 -25.57 -16.06 9.93
C ASP A 58 -24.61 -14.86 10.09
N ILE A 59 -23.54 -14.79 9.29
CA ILE A 59 -22.65 -13.63 9.27
C ILE A 59 -23.36 -12.48 8.56
N ASN A 60 -23.76 -11.47 9.32
CA ASN A 60 -24.35 -10.24 8.82
C ASN A 60 -23.66 -9.03 9.49
N GLY A 61 -22.57 -8.57 8.90
CA GLY A 61 -21.78 -7.47 9.43
C GLY A 61 -20.70 -7.03 8.45
N THR A 62 -19.82 -6.15 8.91
CA THR A 62 -18.74 -5.59 8.08
C THR A 62 -17.41 -5.69 8.81
N PHE A 63 -16.37 -6.12 8.09
CA PHE A 63 -15.00 -6.18 8.58
C PHE A 63 -14.17 -5.06 7.95
N TYR A 64 -13.62 -4.18 8.78
CA TYR A 64 -12.77 -3.05 8.36
C TYR A 64 -11.31 -3.29 8.75
N ARG A 65 -10.37 -2.95 7.86
CA ARG A 65 -8.92 -3.07 8.10
C ARG A 65 -8.11 -2.03 7.32
N ILE A 66 -6.85 -1.84 7.74
CA ILE A 66 -5.83 -1.00 7.08
C ILE A 66 -4.68 -1.93 6.65
#